data_AF-A0A1I5Y6H2-F1
#
_entry.id   AF-A0A1I5Y6H2-F1
#
_cell.length_a   1.000
_cell.length_b   1.000
_cell.length_c   1.000
_cell.angle_alpha   90.00
_cell.angle_beta   90.00
_cell.angle_gamma   90.00
#
_symmetry.space_group_name_H-M   'P 1'
#
loop_
_entity.id
_entity.type
_entity.pdbx_description
1 polymer ?
#
loop_
_entity_poly.entity_id
_entity_poly.type
_entity_poly.pdbx_seq_one_letter_code
_entity_poly.pdbx_strand_id
1 'polypeptide(L)'
;MPITYCIMHGENIIATMDKNGKAKVVEPQFMPYDLWFDEDDDIDTYVNNITNFNYWCANRVLTLDRQYAKEILNSIGASQGKTDRDRAQIALTYHCLTLTDIYWVKKDEEDVSFSDINLYDNHLSNAFVDISLRGKAMTVENSYLIADNISTSGVFPKAWLRKDDGFYLLKDGSVDNVKNEVLASKICNCFNCNQVTYSLDEFDGEIVSSCKIITDLSSSIVTRAAFDIYAANHEVDPIEEIIKIDANGYYMMNILDYLIGNIDRHWENWGFLVDNNTGSIIRLHDLMDFNQSFKSYDNIDGALCQTTLPRHISQKQAALEAVEKIGLNQIKEIDYDWFGDRVEIKDMFKNRLRTLKI
;
A
#
# COMPACT_ATOMS: atom_id res chain seq x y z
N MET A 1 -1.50 -25.42 -25.20
CA MET A 1 -2.05 -24.32 -26.04
C MET A 1 -1.10 -23.12 -25.89
N PRO A 2 -1.26 -21.94 -26.56
CA PRO A 2 -0.54 -20.76 -26.06
C PRO A 2 -0.89 -20.56 -24.59
N ILE A 3 0.12 -20.24 -23.76
CA ILE A 3 -0.09 -19.94 -22.35
C ILE A 3 -0.97 -18.69 -22.27
N THR A 4 -2.08 -18.80 -21.55
CA THR A 4 -2.99 -17.70 -21.23
C THR A 4 -2.89 -17.43 -19.74
N TYR A 5 -2.67 -16.18 -19.38
CA TYR A 5 -2.75 -15.70 -18.01
C TYR A 5 -4.19 -15.29 -17.72
N CYS A 6 -4.75 -15.82 -16.65
CA CYS A 6 -6.01 -15.43 -16.06
C CYS A 6 -5.71 -14.46 -14.93
N ILE A 7 -6.17 -13.22 -15.06
CA ILE A 7 -6.15 -12.23 -13.99
C ILE A 7 -7.39 -12.48 -13.15
N MET A 8 -7.18 -12.70 -11.87
CA MET A 8 -8.18 -13.16 -10.92
C MET A 8 -8.46 -12.09 -9.87
N HIS A 9 -9.71 -12.02 -9.41
CA HIS A 9 -10.12 -11.28 -8.24
C HIS A 9 -10.90 -12.22 -7.32
N GLY A 10 -10.27 -12.67 -6.23
CA GLY A 10 -10.74 -13.83 -5.49
C GLY A 10 -10.87 -15.05 -6.41
N GLU A 11 -12.02 -15.70 -6.43
CA GLU A 11 -12.25 -16.88 -7.30
C GLU A 11 -12.62 -16.55 -8.75
N ASN A 12 -12.86 -15.28 -9.06
CA ASN A 12 -13.41 -14.88 -10.34
C ASN A 12 -12.31 -14.50 -11.34
N ILE A 13 -12.43 -14.98 -12.58
CA ILE A 13 -11.61 -14.50 -13.69
C ILE A 13 -12.17 -13.14 -14.12
N ILE A 14 -11.36 -12.08 -14.03
CA ILE A 14 -11.78 -10.72 -14.40
C ILE A 14 -11.23 -10.29 -15.76
N ALA A 15 -10.09 -10.84 -16.15
CA ALA A 15 -9.50 -10.66 -17.48
C ALA A 15 -8.61 -11.83 -17.84
N THR A 16 -8.34 -11.99 -19.13
CA THR A 16 -7.35 -12.94 -19.65
C THR A 16 -6.40 -12.26 -20.61
N MET A 17 -5.14 -12.66 -20.64
CA MET A 17 -4.17 -12.19 -21.61
C MET A 17 -3.30 -13.36 -22.10
N ASP A 18 -3.21 -13.55 -23.42
CA ASP A 18 -2.28 -14.52 -23.98
C ASP A 18 -0.84 -13.99 -24.01
N LYS A 19 0.13 -14.88 -24.24
CA LYS A 19 1.56 -14.51 -24.33
C LYS A 19 1.90 -13.49 -25.43
N ASN A 20 1.01 -13.26 -26.40
CA ASN A 20 1.21 -12.32 -27.50
C ASN A 20 0.57 -10.96 -27.19
N GLY A 21 -0.10 -10.80 -26.05
CA GLY A 21 -0.73 -9.54 -25.65
C GLY A 21 -2.20 -9.42 -26.04
N LYS A 22 -2.80 -10.46 -26.62
CA LYS A 22 -4.24 -10.47 -26.87
C LYS A 22 -4.97 -10.63 -25.55
N ALA A 23 -5.65 -9.57 -25.14
CA ALA A 23 -6.39 -9.52 -23.89
C ALA A 23 -7.90 -9.66 -24.12
N LYS A 24 -8.62 -10.05 -23.07
CA LYS A 24 -10.07 -9.99 -22.98
C LYS A 24 -10.46 -9.58 -21.57
N VAL A 25 -11.27 -8.52 -21.43
CA VAL A 25 -11.81 -8.09 -20.14
C VAL A 25 -13.19 -8.73 -19.96
N VAL A 26 -13.41 -9.39 -18.82
CA VAL A 26 -14.64 -10.13 -18.51
C VAL A 26 -15.50 -9.35 -17.54
N GLU A 27 -14.89 -8.83 -16.48
CA GLU A 27 -15.58 -8.11 -15.39
C GLU A 27 -14.89 -6.77 -15.12
N PRO A 28 -15.15 -5.73 -15.94
CA PRO A 28 -14.39 -4.47 -15.92
C PRO A 28 -14.48 -3.73 -14.58
N GLN A 29 -15.58 -3.87 -13.83
CA GLN A 29 -15.78 -3.25 -12.52
C GLN A 29 -14.85 -3.79 -11.43
N PHE A 30 -14.23 -4.95 -11.65
CA PHE A 30 -13.25 -5.54 -10.75
C PHE A 30 -11.83 -5.42 -11.31
N MET A 31 -11.58 -4.63 -12.35
CA MET A 31 -10.21 -4.44 -12.83
C MET A 31 -9.37 -3.66 -11.81
N PRO A 32 -8.09 -4.03 -11.59
CA PRO A 32 -7.17 -3.22 -10.82
C PRO A 32 -7.05 -1.81 -11.43
N TYR A 33 -6.98 -0.78 -10.57
CA TYR A 33 -6.95 0.62 -11.01
C TYR A 33 -5.67 0.98 -11.79
N ASP A 34 -4.60 0.20 -11.61
CA ASP A 34 -3.31 0.32 -12.27
C ASP A 34 -3.08 -0.72 -13.39
N LEU A 35 -4.13 -1.41 -13.84
CA LEU A 35 -4.06 -2.36 -14.97
C LEU A 35 -5.10 -2.01 -16.04
N TRP A 36 -4.61 -1.70 -17.24
CA TRP A 36 -5.46 -1.40 -18.40
C TRP A 36 -5.16 -2.33 -19.57
N PHE A 37 -6.22 -2.83 -20.20
CA PHE A 37 -6.14 -3.64 -21.42
C PHE A 37 -7.08 -3.10 -22.50
N ASP A 38 -6.57 -3.04 -23.72
CA ASP A 38 -7.34 -2.79 -24.93
C ASP A 38 -7.58 -4.11 -25.68
N GLU A 39 -8.75 -4.27 -26.31
CA GLU A 39 -9.16 -5.50 -27.02
C GLU A 39 -9.03 -5.39 -28.55
N ASP A 40 -8.43 -4.32 -29.06
CA ASP A 40 -8.18 -4.11 -30.49
C ASP A 40 -7.19 -5.14 -31.06
N ASP A 41 -7.43 -5.56 -32.31
CA ASP A 41 -6.62 -6.60 -32.98
C ASP A 41 -5.49 -5.96 -33.80
N ASP A 42 -4.54 -5.34 -33.10
CA ASP A 42 -3.36 -4.72 -33.69
C ASP A 42 -2.10 -4.88 -32.82
N ILE A 43 -0.93 -4.68 -33.45
CA ILE A 43 0.37 -4.92 -32.82
C ILE A 43 0.65 -3.92 -31.69
N ASP A 44 0.22 -2.67 -31.82
CA ASP A 44 0.49 -1.63 -30.82
C ASP A 44 -0.30 -1.93 -29.54
N THR A 45 -1.57 -2.32 -29.67
CA THR A 45 -2.42 -2.83 -28.58
C THR A 45 -1.78 -4.02 -27.86
N TYR A 46 -1.31 -5.01 -28.62
CA TYR A 46 -0.66 -6.19 -28.05
C TYR A 46 0.60 -5.86 -27.25
N VAL A 47 1.44 -4.95 -27.76
CA VAL A 47 2.63 -4.49 -27.06
C VAL A 47 2.26 -3.69 -25.80
N ASN A 48 1.22 -2.85 -25.86
CA ASN A 48 0.73 -2.07 -24.74
C ASN A 48 0.23 -2.99 -23.61
N ASN A 49 -0.63 -3.96 -23.93
CA ASN A 49 -1.15 -4.93 -22.97
C ASN A 49 -0.04 -5.73 -22.28
N ILE A 50 0.95 -6.21 -23.03
CA ILE A 50 2.12 -6.89 -22.46
C ILE A 50 2.88 -5.97 -21.49
N THR A 51 3.04 -4.70 -21.85
CA THR A 51 3.77 -3.72 -21.04
C THR A 51 3.03 -3.44 -19.74
N ASN A 52 1.72 -3.16 -19.81
CA ASN A 52 0.87 -2.90 -18.65
C ASN A 52 0.81 -4.12 -17.72
N PHE A 53 0.63 -5.32 -18.27
CA PHE A 53 0.60 -6.55 -17.49
C PHE A 53 1.93 -6.81 -16.75
N ASN A 54 3.07 -6.65 -17.44
CA ASN A 54 4.37 -6.83 -16.80
C ASN A 54 4.62 -5.77 -15.73
N TYR A 55 4.27 -4.51 -15.99
CA TYR A 55 4.40 -3.44 -15.01
C TYR A 55 3.57 -3.75 -13.75
N TRP A 56 2.31 -4.12 -13.92
CA TRP A 56 1.41 -4.50 -12.83
C TRP A 56 1.96 -5.68 -12.02
N CYS A 57 2.38 -6.76 -12.69
CA CYS A 57 2.99 -7.91 -12.02
C CYS A 57 4.29 -7.51 -11.28
N ALA A 58 5.13 -6.67 -11.89
CA ALA A 58 6.42 -6.25 -11.32
C ALA A 58 6.27 -5.45 -10.02
N ASN A 59 5.20 -4.68 -9.87
CA ASN A 59 4.90 -3.93 -8.65
C ASN A 59 4.35 -4.81 -7.52
N ARG A 60 3.99 -6.06 -7.82
CA ARG A 60 3.45 -7.04 -6.88
C ARG A 60 4.48 -8.07 -6.43
N VAL A 61 5.76 -7.86 -6.79
CA VAL A 61 6.86 -8.66 -6.28
C VAL A 61 6.91 -8.48 -4.76
N LEU A 62 6.59 -9.56 -4.03
CA LEU A 62 6.92 -9.68 -2.62
C LEU A 62 8.42 -9.41 -2.49
N THR A 63 8.81 -8.51 -1.61
CA THR A 63 10.21 -8.16 -1.33
C THR A 63 10.93 -9.31 -0.63
N LEU A 64 10.84 -10.54 -1.15
CA LEU A 64 11.61 -11.68 -0.68
C LEU A 64 13.03 -11.24 -0.45
N ASP A 65 13.57 -11.60 0.72
CA ASP A 65 14.96 -11.34 1.08
C ASP A 65 15.84 -11.49 -0.16
N ARG A 66 16.71 -10.50 -0.39
CA ARG A 66 17.70 -10.51 -1.47
C ARG A 66 18.47 -11.84 -1.52
N GLN A 67 18.56 -12.55 -0.38
CA GLN A 67 19.11 -13.89 -0.30
C GLN A 67 18.28 -14.94 -1.08
N TYR A 68 16.95 -15.02 -0.88
CA TYR A 68 16.09 -16.00 -1.56
C TYR A 68 15.69 -15.59 -2.98
N ALA A 69 15.52 -14.28 -3.24
CA ALA A 69 15.21 -13.77 -4.58
C ALA A 69 16.25 -14.26 -5.61
N LYS A 70 17.52 -14.32 -5.22
CA LYS A 70 18.62 -14.81 -6.06
C LYS A 70 18.51 -16.30 -6.37
N GLU A 71 18.11 -17.12 -5.40
CA GLU A 71 17.95 -18.56 -5.58
C GLU A 71 16.75 -18.89 -6.47
N ILE A 72 15.63 -18.18 -6.28
CA ILE A 72 14.43 -18.29 -7.11
C ILE A 72 14.74 -17.89 -8.55
N LEU A 73 15.38 -16.73 -8.75
CA LEU A 73 15.81 -16.25 -10.07
C LEU A 73 16.71 -17.25 -10.79
N ASN A 74 17.68 -17.84 -10.08
CA ASN A 74 18.55 -18.87 -10.64
C ASN A 74 17.77 -20.15 -11.00
N SER A 75 16.79 -20.54 -10.18
CA SER A 75 15.99 -21.76 -10.41
C SER A 75 15.08 -21.67 -11.63
N ILE A 76 14.60 -20.47 -11.97
CA ILE A 76 13.77 -20.22 -13.16
C ILE A 76 14.57 -19.77 -14.38
N GLY A 77 15.90 -19.71 -14.28
CA GLY A 77 16.78 -19.25 -15.34
C GLY A 77 16.62 -17.77 -15.70
N ALA A 78 16.04 -16.96 -14.81
CA ALA A 78 15.86 -15.53 -15.00
C ALA A 78 17.16 -14.78 -14.67
N SER A 79 17.44 -13.71 -15.41
CA SER A 79 18.59 -12.86 -15.12
C SER A 79 18.39 -12.13 -13.78
N GLN A 80 19.47 -11.83 -13.07
CA GLN A 80 19.41 -11.04 -11.82
C GLN A 80 18.78 -9.67 -12.16
N GLY A 81 17.53 -9.50 -11.74
CA GLY A 81 16.59 -8.55 -12.34
C GLY A 81 17.06 -7.10 -12.37
N LYS A 82 16.96 -6.48 -13.56
CA LYS A 82 17.01 -5.01 -13.74
C LYS A 82 15.77 -4.47 -14.45
N THR A 83 14.93 -5.33 -15.04
CA THR A 83 13.77 -4.91 -15.85
C THR A 83 12.44 -5.31 -15.21
N ASP A 84 11.35 -4.62 -15.57
CA ASP A 84 9.99 -4.96 -15.12
C ASP A 84 9.58 -6.36 -15.55
N ARG A 85 10.03 -6.82 -16.72
CA ARG A 85 9.76 -8.17 -17.19
C ARG A 85 10.38 -9.24 -16.29
N ASP A 86 11.62 -9.05 -15.82
CA ASP A 86 12.24 -9.99 -14.89
C ASP A 86 11.49 -10.03 -13.56
N ARG A 87 11.11 -8.85 -13.04
CA ARG A 87 10.32 -8.71 -11.81
C ARG A 87 8.93 -9.35 -11.94
N ALA A 88 8.24 -9.09 -13.04
CA ALA A 88 6.95 -9.70 -13.36
C ALA A 88 7.05 -11.23 -13.35
N GLN A 89 8.12 -11.79 -13.92
CA GLN A 89 8.31 -13.24 -13.92
C GLN A 89 8.47 -13.82 -12.51
N ILE A 90 9.13 -13.10 -11.59
CA ILE A 90 9.20 -13.48 -10.17
C ILE A 90 7.80 -13.41 -9.54
N ALA A 91 7.08 -12.30 -9.72
CA ALA A 91 5.73 -12.16 -9.17
C ALA A 91 4.80 -13.27 -9.64
N LEU A 92 4.85 -13.61 -10.93
CA LEU A 92 4.08 -14.70 -11.54
C LEU A 92 4.41 -16.08 -10.96
N THR A 93 5.64 -16.31 -10.47
CA THR A 93 5.94 -17.59 -9.78
C THR A 93 5.19 -17.75 -8.46
N TYR A 94 4.78 -16.64 -7.85
CA TYR A 94 4.01 -16.58 -6.60
C TYR A 94 2.58 -16.07 -6.83
N HIS A 95 2.07 -16.24 -8.04
CA HIS A 95 0.71 -15.83 -8.43
C HIS A 95 0.40 -14.33 -8.22
N CYS A 96 1.41 -13.47 -8.09
CA CYS A 96 1.25 -12.03 -7.80
C CYS A 96 0.42 -11.74 -6.54
N LEU A 97 0.41 -12.66 -5.56
CA LEU A 97 -0.30 -12.51 -4.30
C LEU A 97 0.33 -11.41 -3.43
N THR A 98 -0.51 -10.62 -2.76
CA THR A 98 -0.11 -9.55 -1.83
C THR A 98 -0.97 -9.58 -0.57
N LEU A 99 -0.60 -8.76 0.42
CA LEU A 99 -1.44 -8.45 1.59
C LEU A 99 -2.18 -7.12 1.42
N THR A 100 -2.23 -6.55 0.22
CA THR A 100 -2.92 -5.27 -0.04
C THR A 100 -4.28 -5.45 -0.68
N ASP A 101 -4.51 -6.61 -1.29
CA ASP A 101 -5.71 -6.87 -2.07
C ASP A 101 -5.92 -8.39 -2.28
N ILE A 102 -6.91 -8.76 -3.08
CA ILE A 102 -7.21 -10.17 -3.44
C ILE A 102 -6.99 -10.50 -4.92
N TYR A 103 -6.22 -9.67 -5.62
CA TYR A 103 -5.83 -9.93 -7.00
C TYR A 103 -4.69 -10.95 -7.06
N TRP A 104 -4.78 -11.83 -8.05
CA TRP A 104 -3.73 -12.80 -8.34
C TRP A 104 -3.76 -13.23 -9.81
N VAL A 105 -2.77 -13.99 -10.23
CA VAL A 105 -2.66 -14.50 -11.60
C VAL A 105 -2.43 -15.99 -11.58
N LYS A 106 -3.17 -16.72 -12.42
CA LYS A 106 -2.86 -18.10 -12.77
C LYS A 106 -2.78 -18.31 -14.26
N LYS A 107 -2.20 -19.42 -14.68
CA LYS A 107 -2.30 -19.91 -16.06
C LYS A 107 -3.59 -20.71 -16.19
N ASP A 108 -4.18 -20.67 -17.37
CA ASP A 108 -5.44 -21.37 -17.68
C ASP A 108 -5.40 -22.88 -17.38
N GLU A 109 -4.21 -23.51 -17.50
CA GLU A 109 -4.00 -24.93 -17.23
C GLU A 109 -3.82 -25.27 -15.73
N GLU A 110 -3.78 -24.26 -14.84
CA GLU A 110 -3.58 -24.45 -13.39
C GLU A 110 -4.91 -24.69 -12.65
N ASP A 111 -5.02 -25.85 -12.01
CA ASP A 111 -6.12 -26.24 -11.14
C ASP A 111 -5.85 -25.81 -9.70
N VAL A 112 -5.90 -24.49 -9.49
CA VAL A 112 -5.72 -23.84 -8.18
C VAL A 112 -6.82 -22.80 -7.98
N SER A 113 -7.35 -22.72 -6.77
CA SER A 113 -8.35 -21.74 -6.34
C SER A 113 -7.72 -20.67 -5.44
N PHE A 114 -8.41 -19.53 -5.27
CA PHE A 114 -7.93 -18.50 -4.35
C PHE A 114 -7.96 -18.98 -2.89
N SER A 115 -8.96 -19.79 -2.53
CA SER A 115 -9.07 -20.40 -1.22
C SER A 115 -7.84 -21.24 -0.84
N ASP A 116 -7.17 -21.85 -1.83
CA ASP A 116 -5.98 -22.68 -1.61
C ASP A 116 -4.71 -21.88 -1.30
N ILE A 117 -4.59 -20.65 -1.85
CA ILE A 117 -3.31 -19.93 -1.88
C ILE A 117 -3.34 -18.53 -1.26
N ASN A 118 -4.51 -17.98 -0.92
CA ASN A 118 -4.58 -16.62 -0.39
C ASN A 118 -3.78 -16.47 0.91
N LEU A 119 -3.11 -15.33 1.07
CA LEU A 119 -2.21 -15.08 2.20
C LEU A 119 -2.94 -14.85 3.53
N TYR A 120 -4.23 -14.53 3.50
CA TYR A 120 -5.01 -14.23 4.70
C TYR A 120 -5.30 -15.51 5.49
N ASP A 121 -5.81 -16.54 4.82
CA ASP A 121 -6.20 -17.80 5.43
C ASP A 121 -5.06 -18.80 5.51
N ASN A 122 -4.21 -18.86 4.48
CA ASN A 122 -3.20 -19.90 4.37
C ASN A 122 -1.89 -19.50 5.04
N HIS A 123 -1.26 -20.48 5.69
CA HIS A 123 0.11 -20.31 6.15
C HIS A 123 1.01 -20.07 4.94
N LEU A 124 1.90 -19.09 5.03
CA LEU A 124 2.88 -18.78 3.99
C LEU A 124 3.72 -20.01 3.64
N SER A 125 4.02 -20.88 4.61
CA SER A 125 4.65 -22.17 4.33
C SER A 125 3.82 -22.98 3.33
N ASN A 126 2.49 -23.04 3.45
CA ASN A 126 1.63 -23.77 2.52
C ASN A 126 1.49 -23.06 1.17
N ALA A 127 1.42 -21.72 1.15
CA ALA A 127 1.38 -20.94 -0.09
C ALA A 127 2.70 -21.05 -0.90
N PHE A 128 3.84 -21.26 -0.23
CA PHE A 128 5.16 -21.39 -0.86
C PHE A 128 5.65 -22.85 -1.02
N VAL A 129 5.02 -23.82 -0.34
CA VAL A 129 5.39 -25.24 -0.41
C VAL A 129 5.34 -25.75 -1.84
N ASP A 130 4.38 -25.31 -2.66
CA ASP A 130 4.20 -25.86 -4.00
C ASP A 130 5.29 -25.41 -5.01
N ILE A 131 5.92 -24.25 -4.76
CA ILE A 131 7.00 -23.71 -5.60
C ILE A 131 8.35 -24.29 -5.19
N SER A 132 8.55 -24.54 -3.89
CA SER A 132 9.74 -25.24 -3.38
C SER A 132 9.81 -26.72 -3.81
N LEU A 133 8.65 -27.33 -4.09
CA LEU A 133 8.55 -28.73 -4.49
C LEU A 133 8.97 -29.00 -5.94
N ARG A 134 9.03 -27.99 -6.81
CA ARG A 134 9.56 -28.13 -8.17
C ARG A 134 11.07 -27.91 -8.29
N GLY A 135 11.77 -27.66 -7.16
CA GLY A 135 13.22 -27.42 -7.14
C GLY A 135 14.04 -28.00 -5.96
N LYS A 136 13.43 -28.45 -4.85
CA LYS A 136 14.03 -29.02 -3.60
C LYS A 136 15.07 -28.11 -2.88
N ALA A 137 15.12 -28.01 -1.54
CA ALA A 137 14.30 -28.54 -0.45
C ALA A 137 14.23 -27.49 0.67
N MET A 138 13.06 -27.32 1.31
CA MET A 138 13.00 -26.63 2.61
C MET A 138 13.41 -27.59 3.72
N THR A 139 14.44 -27.24 4.50
CA THR A 139 14.70 -27.84 5.79
C THR A 139 13.73 -27.28 6.83
N VAL A 140 13.09 -28.18 7.57
CA VAL A 140 11.93 -27.99 8.47
C VAL A 140 12.31 -27.32 9.79
N GLU A 141 13.15 -26.28 9.78
CA GLU A 141 13.59 -25.60 11.02
C GLU A 141 13.23 -24.10 11.10
N ASN A 142 12.63 -23.50 10.07
CA ASN A 142 12.35 -22.06 10.05
C ASN A 142 10.87 -21.70 9.81
N SER A 143 9.95 -22.38 10.50
CA SER A 143 8.52 -22.01 10.49
C SER A 143 8.21 -20.63 11.09
N TYR A 144 9.22 -19.96 11.69
CA TYR A 144 9.13 -18.62 12.27
C TYR A 144 9.68 -17.50 11.37
N LEU A 145 10.28 -17.81 10.21
CA LEU A 145 10.78 -16.81 9.25
C LEU A 145 9.67 -16.32 8.29
N ILE A 146 8.52 -15.96 8.85
CA ILE A 146 7.48 -15.14 8.17
C ILE A 146 7.97 -13.68 8.02
N ALA A 147 9.13 -13.34 8.62
CA ALA A 147 9.55 -11.99 8.93
C ALA A 147 10.24 -11.21 7.80
N ASP A 148 10.79 -11.83 6.75
CA ASP A 148 11.51 -11.06 5.74
C ASP A 148 10.64 -10.74 4.53
N ASN A 149 9.90 -9.64 4.69
CA ASN A 149 9.39 -8.79 3.60
C ASN A 149 8.37 -9.43 2.64
N ILE A 150 7.16 -9.63 3.15
CA ILE A 150 5.94 -9.73 2.32
C ILE A 150 5.56 -8.30 1.88
N SER A 151 5.16 -8.12 0.62
CA SER A 151 5.09 -6.84 -0.12
C SER A 151 4.71 -5.66 0.74
N THR A 152 5.67 -4.77 0.93
CA THR A 152 5.40 -3.48 1.54
C THR A 152 6.25 -2.44 0.83
N SER A 153 5.61 -1.60 0.04
CA SER A 153 6.20 -0.48 -0.69
C SER A 153 6.85 0.53 0.27
N GLY A 154 8.13 0.88 0.13
CA GLY A 154 8.80 1.93 0.94
C GLY A 154 10.29 1.68 1.23
N VAL A 155 10.99 2.69 1.76
CA VAL A 155 12.46 2.71 1.91
C VAL A 155 12.97 2.10 3.24
N PHE A 156 12.11 1.99 4.26
CA PHE A 156 12.47 1.52 5.61
C PHE A 156 12.28 0.00 5.79
N PRO A 157 13.10 -0.67 6.61
CA PRO A 157 12.95 -2.10 6.89
C PRO A 157 11.63 -2.39 7.60
N LYS A 158 11.03 -3.52 7.26
CA LYS A 158 9.65 -3.82 7.61
C LYS A 158 9.37 -5.30 7.43
N ALA A 159 8.44 -5.81 8.23
CA ALA A 159 8.13 -7.22 8.32
C ALA A 159 6.65 -7.41 8.60
N TRP A 160 5.99 -8.34 7.90
CA TRP A 160 4.67 -8.80 8.33
C TRP A 160 4.83 -9.93 9.33
N LEU A 161 4.13 -9.85 10.44
CA LEU A 161 4.06 -10.87 11.47
C LEU A 161 2.62 -11.37 11.57
N ARG A 162 2.41 -12.67 11.33
CA ARG A 162 1.11 -13.30 11.56
C ARG A 162 0.96 -13.64 13.04
N LYS A 163 -0.09 -13.12 13.68
CA LYS A 163 -0.53 -13.46 15.04
C LYS A 163 -1.88 -14.17 14.97
N ASP A 164 -2.34 -14.74 16.09
CA ASP A 164 -3.61 -15.48 16.17
C ASP A 164 -4.82 -14.65 15.71
N ASP A 165 -4.76 -13.33 15.87
CA ASP A 165 -5.83 -12.39 15.54
C ASP A 165 -5.63 -11.63 14.22
N GLY A 166 -4.59 -11.96 13.43
CA GLY A 166 -4.35 -11.39 12.10
C GLY A 166 -2.90 -10.97 11.84
N PHE A 167 -2.67 -10.22 10.77
CA PHE A 167 -1.34 -9.73 10.39
C PHE A 167 -1.01 -8.39 11.03
N TYR A 168 0.25 -8.26 11.43
CA TYR A 168 0.83 -7.03 11.98
C TYR A 168 2.02 -6.61 11.14
N LEU A 169 2.09 -5.34 10.77
CA LEU A 169 3.26 -4.75 10.14
C LEU A 169 4.18 -4.21 11.22
N LEU A 170 5.37 -4.77 11.32
CA LEU A 170 6.48 -4.22 12.07
C LEU A 170 7.27 -3.30 11.14
N LYS A 171 7.56 -2.08 11.59
CA LYS A 171 8.41 -1.14 10.86
C LYS A 171 9.57 -0.73 11.75
N ASP A 172 10.76 -0.98 11.23
CA ASP A 172 12.03 -0.60 11.80
C ASP A 172 12.53 0.71 11.16
N GLY A 173 13.56 1.30 11.73
CA GLY A 173 14.18 2.55 11.30
C GLY A 173 14.99 3.16 12.43
N SER A 174 15.33 4.45 12.31
CA SER A 174 15.89 5.13 13.48
C SER A 174 14.87 5.13 14.62
N VAL A 175 15.36 5.07 15.87
CA VAL A 175 14.53 5.17 17.08
C VAL A 175 13.60 6.40 17.02
N ASP A 176 14.06 7.50 16.43
CA ASP A 176 13.24 8.69 16.23
C ASP A 176 12.11 8.46 15.22
N ASN A 177 12.34 7.80 14.08
CA ASN A 177 11.29 7.49 13.12
C ASN A 177 10.21 6.60 13.75
N VAL A 178 10.61 5.58 14.52
CA VAL A 178 9.69 4.69 15.24
C VAL A 178 8.87 5.46 16.28
N LYS A 179 9.52 6.32 17.08
CA LYS A 179 8.83 7.18 18.06
C LYS A 179 7.95 8.24 17.41
N ASN A 180 8.29 8.71 16.20
CA ASN A 180 7.50 9.66 15.44
C ASN A 180 6.22 9.01 14.90
N GLU A 181 6.33 7.81 14.33
CA GLU A 181 5.18 7.02 13.86
C GLU A 181 4.14 6.84 14.97
N VAL A 182 4.58 6.37 16.14
CA VAL A 182 3.68 6.12 17.28
C VAL A 182 3.12 7.41 17.87
N LEU A 183 3.93 8.48 18.00
CA LEU A 183 3.43 9.76 18.51
C LEU A 183 2.40 10.39 17.57
N ALA A 184 2.68 10.40 16.26
CA ALA A 184 1.78 10.94 15.25
C ALA A 184 0.45 10.17 15.24
N SER A 185 0.50 8.84 15.29
CA SER A 185 -0.71 8.01 15.39
C SER A 185 -1.54 8.32 16.65
N LYS A 186 -0.90 8.52 17.81
CA LYS A 186 -1.61 8.95 19.04
C LYS A 186 -2.29 10.30 18.89
N ILE A 187 -1.62 11.27 18.25
CA ILE A 187 -2.17 12.60 17.99
C ILE A 187 -3.37 12.50 17.04
N CYS A 188 -3.24 11.78 15.92
CA CYS A 188 -4.32 11.59 14.95
C CYS A 188 -5.56 10.96 15.59
N ASN A 189 -5.40 10.07 16.58
CA ASN A 189 -6.50 9.44 17.33
C ASN A 189 -7.34 10.43 18.18
N CYS A 190 -6.90 11.68 18.31
CA CYS A 190 -7.67 12.75 18.93
C CYS A 190 -8.55 13.53 17.95
N PHE A 191 -8.55 13.16 16.67
CA PHE A 191 -9.36 13.77 15.61
C PHE A 191 -10.33 12.74 15.01
N ASN A 192 -11.43 13.23 14.44
CA ASN A 192 -12.39 12.39 13.72
C ASN A 192 -11.84 12.05 12.33
N CYS A 193 -10.95 11.06 12.26
CA CYS A 193 -10.38 10.55 11.02
C CYS A 193 -10.21 9.03 11.08
N ASN A 194 -10.21 8.39 9.91
CA ASN A 194 -9.80 6.99 9.80
C ASN A 194 -8.27 6.91 9.73
N GLN A 195 -7.65 6.12 10.61
CA GLN A 195 -6.21 5.96 10.62
C GLN A 195 -5.76 4.63 11.23
N VAL A 196 -4.58 4.20 10.80
CA VAL A 196 -3.89 3.06 11.38
C VAL A 196 -3.36 3.46 12.76
N THR A 197 -3.67 2.64 13.76
CA THR A 197 -3.12 2.82 15.11
C THR A 197 -1.78 2.09 15.23
N TYR A 198 -0.74 2.84 15.56
CA TYR A 198 0.60 2.33 15.81
C TYR A 198 0.91 2.25 17.30
N SER A 199 1.64 1.20 17.67
CA SER A 199 2.16 0.98 19.03
C SER A 199 3.66 0.70 18.97
N LEU A 200 4.36 0.90 20.09
CA LEU A 200 5.74 0.44 20.23
C LEU A 200 5.72 -1.07 20.50
N ASP A 201 6.62 -1.78 19.84
CA ASP A 201 6.85 -3.21 20.01
C ASP A 201 8.38 -3.46 20.02
N GLU A 202 8.78 -4.68 20.32
CA GLU A 202 10.19 -5.10 20.30
C GLU A 202 10.35 -6.33 19.39
N PHE A 203 11.34 -6.29 18.50
CA PHE A 203 11.68 -7.42 17.65
C PHE A 203 13.20 -7.60 17.63
N ASP A 204 13.65 -8.78 18.04
CA ASP A 204 15.08 -9.14 18.14
C ASP A 204 15.94 -8.11 18.92
N GLY A 205 15.37 -7.55 19.99
CA GLY A 205 16.03 -6.55 20.84
C GLY A 205 16.02 -5.12 20.27
N GLU A 206 15.45 -4.91 19.08
CA GLU A 206 15.28 -3.58 18.48
C GLU A 206 13.85 -3.05 18.69
N ILE A 207 13.73 -1.74 18.93
CA ILE A 207 12.44 -1.08 19.10
C ILE A 207 11.83 -0.82 17.73
N VAL A 208 10.64 -1.35 17.50
CA VAL A 208 9.90 -1.17 16.25
C VAL A 208 8.54 -0.51 16.48
N SER A 209 7.96 0.03 15.42
CA SER A 209 6.54 0.39 15.42
C SER A 209 5.72 -0.76 14.85
N SER A 210 4.55 -1.01 15.43
CA SER A 210 3.69 -2.14 15.10
C SER A 210 2.26 -1.67 14.86
N CYS A 211 1.65 -2.10 13.76
CA CYS A 211 0.24 -1.87 13.49
C CYS A 211 -0.43 -3.12 12.91
N LYS A 212 -1.74 -3.23 13.07
CA LYS A 212 -2.53 -4.30 12.45
C LYS A 212 -2.81 -3.96 10.98
N ILE A 213 -2.84 -4.97 10.13
CA ILE A 213 -3.27 -4.86 8.73
C ILE A 213 -4.70 -4.28 8.65
N ILE A 214 -4.98 -3.51 7.59
CA ILE A 214 -6.30 -2.90 7.33
C ILE A 214 -7.07 -3.56 6.19
N THR A 215 -6.44 -4.50 5.50
CA THR A 215 -6.98 -5.27 4.38
C THR A 215 -7.30 -6.69 4.82
N ASP A 216 -8.26 -7.29 4.13
CA ASP A 216 -8.71 -8.66 4.34
C ASP A 216 -9.40 -9.20 3.07
N LEU A 217 -10.07 -10.35 3.18
CA LEU A 217 -10.81 -10.94 2.06
C LEU A 217 -11.93 -10.04 1.53
N SER A 218 -12.49 -9.16 2.37
CA SER A 218 -13.58 -8.25 2.02
C SER A 218 -13.11 -6.87 1.58
N SER A 219 -11.90 -6.45 1.96
CA SER A 219 -11.42 -5.09 1.72
C SER A 219 -9.98 -5.05 1.19
N SER A 220 -9.77 -4.33 0.09
CA SER A 220 -8.46 -4.05 -0.53
C SER A 220 -8.11 -2.57 -0.44
N ILE A 221 -6.83 -2.22 -0.60
CA ILE A 221 -6.40 -0.83 -0.80
C ILE A 221 -5.90 -0.57 -2.22
N VAL A 222 -6.13 0.65 -2.68
CA VAL A 222 -5.63 1.17 -3.96
C VAL A 222 -4.87 2.44 -3.68
N THR A 223 -3.62 2.56 -4.13
CA THR A 223 -2.83 3.76 -3.90
C THR A 223 -3.32 4.92 -4.78
N ARG A 224 -3.03 6.15 -4.35
CA ARG A 224 -3.29 7.33 -5.16
C ARG A 224 -2.55 7.27 -6.50
N ALA A 225 -1.36 6.67 -6.54
CA ALA A 225 -0.62 6.45 -7.78
C ALA A 225 -1.37 5.51 -8.75
N ALA A 226 -1.92 4.40 -8.24
CA ALA A 226 -2.76 3.51 -9.03
C ALA A 226 -4.04 4.22 -9.51
N PHE A 227 -4.66 5.04 -8.66
CA PHE A 227 -5.83 5.82 -9.05
C PHE A 227 -5.52 6.89 -10.11
N ASP A 228 -4.33 7.50 -10.10
CA ASP A 228 -3.94 8.44 -11.15
C ASP A 228 -3.85 7.75 -12.53
N ILE A 229 -3.43 6.48 -12.58
CA ILE A 229 -3.46 5.66 -13.81
C ILE A 229 -4.92 5.45 -14.26
N TYR A 230 -5.80 5.06 -13.35
CA TYR A 230 -7.22 4.93 -13.64
C TYR A 230 -7.81 6.23 -14.18
N ALA A 231 -7.56 7.36 -13.49
CA ALA A 231 -8.09 8.67 -13.83
C ALA A 231 -7.63 9.13 -15.22
N ALA A 232 -6.36 8.88 -15.56
CA ALA A 232 -5.81 9.19 -16.87
C ALA A 232 -6.50 8.39 -18.00
N ASN A 233 -6.75 7.10 -17.79
CA ASN A 233 -7.42 6.25 -18.79
C ASN A 233 -8.93 6.55 -18.92
N HIS A 234 -9.54 7.16 -17.91
CA HIS A 234 -10.96 7.55 -17.92
C HIS A 234 -11.19 9.04 -18.17
N GLU A 235 -10.13 9.81 -18.42
CA GLU A 235 -10.18 11.27 -18.66
C GLU A 235 -10.90 12.06 -17.55
N VAL A 236 -10.71 11.67 -16.28
CA VAL A 236 -11.28 12.36 -15.11
C VAL A 236 -10.20 13.10 -14.31
N ASP A 237 -10.58 14.18 -13.62
CA ASP A 237 -9.68 14.85 -12.68
C ASP A 237 -9.58 14.03 -11.38
N PRO A 238 -8.38 13.57 -11.00
CA PRO A 238 -8.24 12.68 -9.85
C PRO A 238 -8.62 13.37 -8.53
N ILE A 239 -8.33 14.67 -8.37
CA ILE A 239 -8.59 15.38 -7.12
C ILE A 239 -10.09 15.67 -6.97
N GLU A 240 -10.77 16.06 -8.05
CA GLU A 240 -12.23 16.25 -8.03
C GLU A 240 -12.96 14.95 -7.67
N GLU A 241 -12.58 13.82 -8.26
CA GLU A 241 -13.19 12.53 -7.94
C GLU A 241 -12.86 12.06 -6.51
N ILE A 242 -11.61 12.26 -6.03
CA ILE A 242 -11.25 11.97 -4.63
C ILE A 242 -12.12 12.76 -3.65
N ILE A 243 -12.30 14.07 -3.88
CA ILE A 243 -13.10 14.93 -3.00
C ILE A 243 -14.58 14.54 -3.08
N LYS A 244 -15.09 14.17 -4.26
CA LYS A 244 -16.47 13.69 -4.43
C LYS A 244 -16.73 12.39 -3.68
N ILE A 245 -15.75 11.49 -3.65
CA ILE A 245 -15.82 10.21 -2.93
C ILE A 245 -15.71 10.42 -1.41
N ASP A 246 -14.67 11.14 -0.96
CA ASP A 246 -14.38 11.29 0.47
C ASP A 246 -13.70 12.64 0.77
N ALA A 247 -14.45 13.73 0.61
CA ALA A 247 -14.02 15.07 0.99
C ALA A 247 -13.51 15.15 2.43
N ASN A 248 -14.20 14.47 3.37
CA ASN A 248 -13.83 14.52 4.77
C ASN A 248 -12.46 13.89 5.00
N GLY A 249 -12.22 12.68 4.48
CA GLY A 249 -10.92 12.02 4.55
C GLY A 249 -9.80 12.85 3.92
N TYR A 250 -10.04 13.44 2.73
CA TYR A 250 -9.05 14.25 2.03
C TYR A 250 -8.65 15.49 2.82
N TYR A 251 -9.63 16.23 3.33
CA TYR A 251 -9.36 17.43 4.11
C TYR A 251 -8.76 17.10 5.50
N MET A 252 -9.19 16.01 6.14
CA MET A 252 -8.58 15.56 7.40
C MET A 252 -7.12 15.15 7.23
N MET A 253 -6.77 14.49 6.14
CA MET A 253 -5.37 14.17 5.80
C MET A 253 -4.52 15.44 5.77
N ASN A 254 -4.98 16.50 5.10
CA ASN A 254 -4.24 17.76 5.00
C ASN A 254 -4.10 18.47 6.35
N ILE A 255 -5.15 18.46 7.18
CA ILE A 255 -5.11 18.99 8.55
C ILE A 255 -4.05 18.24 9.37
N LEU A 256 -4.10 16.91 9.34
CA LEU A 256 -3.23 16.08 10.17
C LEU A 256 -1.78 16.12 9.71
N ASP A 257 -1.51 16.02 8.41
CA ASP A 257 -0.15 16.10 7.87
C ASP A 257 0.48 17.47 8.16
N TYR A 258 -0.29 18.56 8.19
CA TYR A 258 0.20 19.85 8.68
C TYR A 258 0.49 19.82 10.18
N LEU A 259 -0.46 19.35 10.99
CA LEU A 259 -0.33 19.35 12.45
C LEU A 259 0.87 18.53 12.91
N ILE A 260 1.09 17.35 12.33
CA ILE A 260 2.23 16.47 12.65
C ILE A 260 3.45 16.76 11.77
N GLY A 261 3.35 17.66 10.79
CA GLY A 261 4.41 18.01 9.84
C GLY A 261 5.02 16.82 9.12
N ASN A 262 4.15 15.96 8.59
CA ASN A 262 4.54 14.81 7.77
C ASN A 262 4.99 15.29 6.38
N ILE A 263 6.24 15.03 6.02
CA ILE A 263 6.81 15.51 4.76
C ILE A 263 6.74 14.50 3.61
N ASP A 264 6.16 13.32 3.84
CA ASP A 264 6.25 12.17 2.94
C ASP A 264 4.88 11.53 2.66
N ARG A 265 3.85 12.36 2.53
CA ARG A 265 2.53 11.95 2.01
C ARG A 265 2.55 11.86 0.47
N HIS A 266 3.43 11.03 -0.07
CA HIS A 266 3.50 10.77 -1.50
C HIS A 266 2.37 9.83 -1.95
N TRP A 267 2.18 9.70 -3.26
CA TRP A 267 1.08 8.97 -3.90
C TRP A 267 0.94 7.48 -3.56
N GLU A 268 1.93 6.86 -2.90
CA GLU A 268 1.81 5.46 -2.43
C GLU A 268 1.33 5.35 -0.98
N ASN A 269 1.37 6.46 -0.22
CA ASN A 269 1.09 6.47 1.22
C ASN A 269 -0.36 6.85 1.56
N TRP A 270 -1.21 6.97 0.54
CA TRP A 270 -2.63 7.23 0.67
C TRP A 270 -3.36 6.82 -0.61
N GLY A 271 -4.67 6.69 -0.53
CA GLY A 271 -5.52 6.24 -1.62
C GLY A 271 -6.83 5.70 -1.07
N PHE A 272 -7.41 4.70 -1.70
CA PHE A 272 -8.76 4.22 -1.42
C PHE A 272 -8.80 2.88 -0.70
N LEU A 273 -9.85 2.68 0.09
CA LEU A 273 -10.32 1.38 0.54
C LEU A 273 -11.43 0.91 -0.40
N VAL A 274 -11.34 -0.32 -0.89
CA VAL A 274 -12.24 -0.91 -1.90
C VAL A 274 -12.91 -2.14 -1.31
N ASP A 275 -14.22 -2.27 -1.53
CA ASP A 275 -14.99 -3.47 -1.16
C ASP A 275 -14.84 -4.54 -2.24
N ASN A 276 -14.22 -5.66 -1.88
CA ASN A 276 -13.96 -6.77 -2.80
C ASN A 276 -15.25 -7.44 -3.29
N ASN A 277 -16.35 -7.36 -2.54
CA ASN A 277 -17.60 -7.98 -2.99
C ASN A 277 -18.23 -7.23 -4.17
N THR A 278 -17.90 -5.94 -4.31
CA THR A 278 -18.57 -5.03 -5.26
C THR A 278 -17.60 -4.33 -6.24
N GLY A 279 -16.30 -4.34 -5.97
CA GLY A 279 -15.29 -3.60 -6.73
C GLY A 279 -15.32 -2.08 -6.50
N SER A 280 -16.21 -1.61 -5.62
CA SER A 280 -16.48 -0.18 -5.42
C SER A 280 -15.59 0.44 -4.36
N ILE A 281 -15.16 1.68 -4.59
CA ILE A 281 -14.48 2.49 -3.59
C ILE A 281 -15.45 2.81 -2.44
N ILE A 282 -14.99 2.57 -1.21
CA ILE A 282 -15.75 2.87 0.01
C ILE A 282 -15.47 4.30 0.48
N ARG A 283 -14.18 4.64 0.59
CA ARG A 283 -13.64 5.92 1.07
C ARG A 283 -12.13 5.97 0.86
N LEU A 284 -11.46 7.06 1.27
CA LEU A 284 -10.01 7.00 1.43
C LEU A 284 -9.66 5.98 2.53
N HIS A 285 -8.64 5.16 2.30
CA HIS A 285 -8.20 4.21 3.31
C HIS A 285 -7.61 4.93 4.53
N ASP A 286 -7.40 4.18 5.60
CA ASP A 286 -6.89 4.70 6.86
C ASP A 286 -5.54 5.39 6.66
N LEU A 287 -5.39 6.60 7.21
CA LEU A 287 -4.10 7.31 7.20
C LEU A 287 -3.04 6.45 7.89
N MET A 288 -1.89 6.32 7.24
CA MET A 288 -0.79 5.45 7.66
C MET A 288 0.56 6.09 7.32
N ASP A 289 1.65 5.39 7.60
CA ASP A 289 3.03 5.83 7.27
C ASP A 289 3.39 7.24 7.77
N PHE A 290 3.42 7.36 9.10
CA PHE A 290 3.70 8.59 9.83
C PHE A 290 5.16 8.74 10.29
N ASN A 291 6.06 7.81 9.97
CA ASN A 291 7.49 7.83 10.35
C ASN A 291 8.23 9.13 9.96
N GLN A 292 7.83 9.80 8.87
CA GLN A 292 8.39 11.09 8.43
C GLN A 292 7.71 12.31 9.06
N SER A 293 6.89 12.11 10.11
CA SER A 293 6.32 13.20 10.91
C SER A 293 7.39 13.95 11.70
N PHE A 294 7.07 15.20 12.04
CA PHE A 294 7.87 16.13 12.84
C PHE A 294 9.18 16.58 12.18
N LYS A 295 9.34 16.38 10.86
CA LYS A 295 10.57 16.70 10.12
C LYS A 295 10.57 18.07 9.42
N SER A 296 9.40 18.67 9.19
CA SER A 296 9.30 20.06 8.74
C SER A 296 8.71 20.91 9.85
N TYR A 297 9.48 21.14 10.91
CA TYR A 297 9.06 21.86 12.11
C TYR A 297 9.79 23.20 12.30
N ASP A 298 10.63 23.56 11.34
CA ASP A 298 11.52 24.72 11.38
C ASP A 298 10.75 26.05 11.22
N ASN A 299 9.55 25.99 10.63
CA ASN A 299 8.66 27.13 10.46
C ASN A 299 7.18 26.75 10.61
N ILE A 300 6.32 27.77 10.77
CA ILE A 300 4.88 27.58 11.01
C ILE A 300 4.10 27.13 9.78
N ASP A 301 4.63 27.33 8.57
CA ASP A 301 3.94 27.02 7.31
C ASP A 301 4.10 25.53 6.93
N GLY A 302 5.15 24.87 7.42
CA GLY A 302 5.47 23.48 7.14
C GLY A 302 6.11 23.28 5.78
N ALA A 303 5.95 22.08 5.21
CA ALA A 303 6.49 21.73 3.90
C ALA A 303 5.51 22.12 2.77
N LEU A 304 5.91 21.80 1.54
CA LEU A 304 4.99 21.76 0.39
C LEU A 304 3.94 20.66 0.61
N CYS A 305 2.67 20.96 0.40
CA CYS A 305 1.58 20.00 0.56
C CYS A 305 1.47 19.09 -0.68
N GLN A 306 2.02 17.87 -0.59
CA GLN A 306 2.10 16.92 -1.71
C GLN A 306 0.72 16.48 -2.26
N THR A 307 -0.29 16.40 -1.41
CA THR A 307 -1.68 16.00 -1.75
C THR A 307 -2.44 17.06 -2.56
N THR A 308 -1.87 18.26 -2.70
CA THR A 308 -2.47 19.39 -3.44
C THR A 308 -1.76 19.70 -4.75
N LEU A 309 -0.72 18.93 -5.10
CA LEU A 309 -0.03 19.10 -6.38
C LEU A 309 -1.03 18.96 -7.54
N PRO A 310 -0.92 19.82 -8.58
CA PRO A 310 0.18 20.76 -8.85
C PRO A 310 -0.03 22.19 -8.30
N ARG A 311 -0.95 22.45 -7.36
CA ARG A 311 -1.23 23.82 -6.85
C ARG A 311 -0.04 24.47 -6.12
N HIS A 312 0.95 23.69 -5.70
CA HIS A 312 2.16 24.13 -5.01
C HIS A 312 1.92 25.04 -3.78
N ILE A 313 1.01 24.66 -2.89
CA ILE A 313 0.73 25.39 -1.64
C ILE A 313 1.40 24.74 -0.42
N SER A 314 1.60 25.51 0.66
CA SER A 314 2.15 24.98 1.90
C SER A 314 1.15 24.09 2.64
N GLN A 315 1.66 23.22 3.52
CA GLN A 315 0.83 22.41 4.41
C GLN A 315 -0.13 23.25 5.24
N LYS A 316 0.33 24.39 5.77
CA LYS A 316 -0.54 25.31 6.51
C LYS A 316 -1.68 25.85 5.65
N GLN A 317 -1.40 26.29 4.41
CA GLN A 317 -2.44 26.79 3.52
C GLN A 317 -3.49 25.71 3.23
N ALA A 318 -3.04 24.50 2.90
CA ALA A 318 -3.94 23.37 2.67
C ALA A 318 -4.77 23.01 3.92
N ALA A 319 -4.16 23.04 5.12
CA ALA A 319 -4.84 22.77 6.37
C ALA A 319 -5.86 23.86 6.75
N LEU A 320 -5.57 25.14 6.49
CA LEU A 320 -6.51 26.24 6.69
C LEU A 320 -7.72 26.09 5.74
N GLU A 321 -7.48 25.83 4.45
CA GLU A 321 -8.55 25.54 3.49
C GLU A 321 -9.40 24.34 3.95
N ALA A 322 -8.75 23.28 4.44
CA ALA A 322 -9.43 22.11 4.95
C ALA A 322 -10.30 22.41 6.19
N VAL A 323 -9.79 23.19 7.16
CA VAL A 323 -10.57 23.61 8.33
C VAL A 323 -11.76 24.47 7.93
N GLU A 324 -11.63 25.36 6.94
CA GLU A 324 -12.77 26.13 6.42
C GLU A 324 -13.86 25.22 5.81
N LYS A 325 -13.47 24.08 5.23
CA LYS A 325 -14.40 23.14 4.59
C LYS A 325 -15.10 22.20 5.56
N ILE A 326 -14.38 21.65 6.53
CA ILE A 326 -14.88 20.57 7.40
C ILE A 326 -14.76 20.86 8.89
N GLY A 327 -14.13 21.97 9.29
CA GLY A 327 -13.77 22.25 10.68
C GLY A 327 -12.53 21.46 11.14
N LEU A 328 -12.06 21.76 12.36
CA LEU A 328 -10.87 21.11 12.92
C LEU A 328 -11.09 19.62 13.26
N ASN A 329 -12.34 19.20 13.51
CA ASN A 329 -12.72 17.81 13.82
C ASN A 329 -11.93 17.18 14.99
N GLN A 330 -11.45 17.99 15.95
CA GLN A 330 -10.84 17.49 17.16
C GLN A 330 -11.92 16.92 18.09
N ILE A 331 -11.83 15.63 18.43
CA ILE A 331 -12.80 14.91 19.26
C ILE A 331 -12.31 14.62 20.68
N LYS A 332 -10.99 14.72 20.91
CA LYS A 332 -10.37 14.54 22.23
C LYS A 332 -9.27 15.57 22.45
N GLU A 333 -9.00 15.88 23.70
CA GLU A 333 -7.82 16.68 24.05
C GLU A 333 -6.53 15.92 23.73
N ILE A 334 -5.48 16.66 23.41
CA ILE A 334 -4.14 16.10 23.18
C ILE A 334 -3.45 16.01 24.53
N ASP A 335 -2.98 14.82 24.89
CA ASP A 335 -2.10 14.64 26.03
C ASP A 335 -0.67 15.03 25.62
N TYR A 336 -0.21 16.14 26.20
CA TYR A 336 1.10 16.71 25.89
C TYR A 336 2.26 15.96 26.54
N ASP A 337 2.00 15.03 27.46
CA ASP A 337 3.05 14.19 28.06
C ASP A 337 3.58 13.16 27.06
N TRP A 338 2.83 12.82 26.00
CA TRP A 338 3.28 11.93 24.92
C TRP A 338 4.51 12.43 24.17
N PHE A 339 4.76 13.75 24.18
CA PHE A 339 5.96 14.32 23.55
C PHE A 339 7.23 14.02 24.34
N GLY A 340 7.11 13.70 25.65
CA GLY A 340 8.24 13.49 26.54
C GLY A 340 9.18 14.69 26.55
N ASP A 341 10.47 14.43 26.37
CA ASP A 341 11.52 15.44 26.39
C ASP A 341 11.62 16.26 25.08
N ARG A 342 10.76 16.00 24.09
CA ARG A 342 10.74 16.70 22.78
C ARG A 342 10.03 18.05 22.86
N VAL A 343 10.58 18.97 23.65
CA VAL A 343 9.97 20.28 23.97
C VAL A 343 9.70 21.12 22.72
N GLU A 344 10.67 21.22 21.80
CA GLU A 344 10.53 22.02 20.58
C GLU A 344 9.42 21.51 19.65
N ILE A 345 9.33 20.19 19.48
CA ILE A 345 8.27 19.54 18.71
C ILE A 345 6.90 19.79 19.36
N LYS A 346 6.79 19.66 20.67
CA LYS A 346 5.57 19.95 21.42
C LYS A 346 5.12 21.41 21.23
N ASP A 347 6.03 22.36 21.34
CA ASP A 347 5.71 23.78 21.24
C ASP A 347 5.29 24.18 19.83
N MET A 348 5.97 23.66 18.80
CA MET A 348 5.56 23.88 17.41
C MET A 348 4.19 23.24 17.12
N PHE A 349 3.95 22.01 17.58
CA PHE A 349 2.63 21.37 17.44
C PHE A 349 1.52 22.23 18.07
N LYS A 350 1.74 22.75 19.29
CA LYS A 350 0.79 23.65 19.96
C LYS A 350 0.53 24.92 19.15
N ASN A 351 1.56 25.50 18.54
CA ASN A 351 1.41 26.68 17.70
C ASN A 351 0.63 26.39 16.41
N ARG A 352 0.89 25.25 15.75
CA ARG A 352 0.12 24.80 14.59
C ARG A 352 -1.35 24.54 14.95
N LEU A 353 -1.60 23.84 16.05
CA LEU A 353 -2.97 23.58 16.52
C LEU A 353 -3.72 24.87 16.84
N ARG A 354 -3.08 25.86 17.47
CA ARG A 354 -3.69 27.19 17.69
C ARG A 354 -3.98 27.92 16.39
N THR A 355 -3.11 27.79 15.38
CA THR A 355 -3.27 28.41 14.07
C THR A 355 -4.52 27.89 13.36
N LEU A 356 -4.88 26.62 13.56
CA LEU A 356 -6.07 26.01 12.98
C LEU A 356 -7.37 26.22 13.79
N LYS A 357 -7.30 26.77 15.01
CA LYS A 357 -8.49 27.10 15.81
C LYS A 357 -9.00 28.48 15.38
N ILE A 358 -9.62 28.53 14.21
CA ILE A 358 -10.27 29.72 13.63
C ILE A 358 -11.70 29.86 14.17
#